data_AF-A0AAW8K7G1-F1
#
_entry.id   AF-A0AAW8K7G1-F1
#
_cell.length_a   1.000
_cell.length_b   1.000
_cell.length_c   1.000
_cell.angle_alpha   90.00
_cell.angle_beta   90.00
_cell.angle_gamma   90.00
#
_symmetry.space_group_name_H-M   'P 1'
#
loop_
_entity.id
_entity.type
_entity.pdbx_description
1 polymer ?
#
loop_
_entity_poly.entity_id
_entity_poly.type
_entity_poly.pdbx_seq_one_letter_code
_entity_poly.pdbx_strand_id
1 'polypeptide(L)'
;MKLGETVNFANGTNTTAVYDPATNTYKYNVNDNISLTNAGSLTVGNSKVDNSGLTITGGPSVTTAGINAGNQKITNVAAGTISASSTDAVNGSQLNTTNQNVTTAQNTANTAVTNAAAAQNTANTAVTNAAAAQATADKGLNFSVNGGTADNVKLGETVNFADGTNTTAVYDPATNTYKYNVNDNIALTNAGSLTVGNTKVDNSGLTITGGPSVTTAGINAGNQKITNVAVGTISATSTDAVNGSQLNTTNQNVTTAQNT
;
A
#
# COMPACT_ATOMS: atom_id res chain seq x y z
N MET A 1 114.90 12.77 -27.47
CA MET A 1 115.47 11.43 -27.37
C MET A 1 116.85 11.47 -28.00
N LYS A 2 117.91 11.23 -27.22
CA LYS A 2 119.29 11.15 -27.71
C LYS A 2 119.58 9.72 -28.16
N LEU A 3 120.54 9.56 -29.08
CA LEU A 3 121.00 8.24 -29.52
C LEU A 3 121.51 7.45 -28.31
N GLY A 4 120.95 6.26 -28.07
CA GLY A 4 121.27 5.41 -26.92
C GLY A 4 120.29 5.49 -25.73
N GLU A 5 119.28 6.36 -25.76
CA GLU A 5 118.23 6.40 -24.72
C GLU A 5 117.18 5.29 -24.93
N THR A 6 116.74 4.65 -23.84
CA THR A 6 115.65 3.67 -23.87
C THR A 6 114.30 4.39 -23.84
N VAL A 7 113.37 3.98 -24.71
CA VAL A 7 111.96 4.43 -24.67
C VAL A 7 111.12 3.35 -24.04
N ASN A 8 110.47 3.68 -22.93
CA ASN A 8 109.53 2.78 -22.27
C ASN A 8 108.11 3.13 -22.70
N PHE A 9 107.42 2.17 -23.29
CA PHE A 9 105.98 2.23 -23.54
C PHE A 9 105.27 1.42 -22.45
N ALA A 10 104.25 2.02 -21.83
CA ALA A 10 103.40 1.33 -20.87
C ALA A 10 102.02 1.11 -21.50
N ASN A 11 101.42 -0.04 -21.21
CA ASN A 11 100.04 -0.30 -21.60
C ASN A 11 99.07 0.52 -20.74
N GLY A 12 97.97 0.95 -21.34
CA GLY A 12 96.83 1.46 -20.59
C GLY A 12 96.09 0.31 -19.89
N THR A 13 95.11 0.64 -19.06
CA THR A 13 94.31 -0.35 -18.33
C THR A 13 93.47 -1.27 -19.23
N ASN A 14 93.24 -0.88 -20.49
CA ASN A 14 92.34 -1.54 -21.43
C ASN A 14 93.06 -2.15 -22.65
N THR A 15 94.39 -2.10 -22.69
CA THR A 15 95.18 -2.70 -23.77
C THR A 15 96.26 -3.62 -23.21
N THR A 16 96.62 -4.62 -23.99
CA THR A 16 97.87 -5.35 -23.82
C THR A 16 98.75 -5.16 -25.04
N ALA A 17 100.04 -4.99 -24.81
CA ALA A 17 101.07 -5.09 -25.84
C ALA A 17 102.02 -6.22 -25.49
N VAL A 18 102.26 -7.11 -26.46
CA VAL A 18 103.24 -8.20 -26.36
C VAL A 18 104.29 -7.98 -27.44
N TYR A 19 105.56 -7.92 -27.05
CA TYR A 19 106.68 -7.85 -27.98
C TYR A 19 106.99 -9.23 -28.57
N ASP A 20 107.12 -9.30 -29.89
CA ASP A 20 107.60 -10.47 -30.61
C ASP A 20 109.02 -10.22 -31.13
N PRO A 21 110.07 -10.79 -30.51
CA PRO A 21 111.45 -10.61 -30.92
C PRO A 21 111.78 -11.27 -32.27
N ALA A 22 110.98 -12.25 -32.73
CA ALA A 22 111.25 -12.94 -33.99
C ALA A 22 110.91 -12.06 -35.20
N THR A 23 109.85 -11.25 -35.09
CA THR A 23 109.42 -10.32 -36.14
C THR A 23 109.81 -8.88 -35.88
N ASN A 24 110.35 -8.59 -34.69
CA ASN A 24 110.64 -7.25 -34.19
C ASN A 24 109.39 -6.34 -34.22
N THR A 25 108.23 -6.87 -33.82
CA THR A 25 106.95 -6.15 -33.78
C THR A 25 106.30 -6.18 -32.40
N TYR A 26 105.36 -5.27 -32.16
CA TYR A 26 104.48 -5.28 -30.98
C TYR A 26 103.05 -5.59 -31.43
N LYS A 27 102.45 -6.61 -30.85
CA LYS A 27 101.03 -6.92 -31.05
C LYS A 27 100.21 -6.23 -29.97
N TYR A 28 99.30 -5.36 -30.38
CA TYR A 28 98.35 -4.70 -29.49
C TYR A 28 97.00 -5.41 -29.56
N ASN A 29 96.48 -5.74 -28.38
CA ASN A 29 95.13 -6.26 -28.21
C ASN A 29 94.36 -5.34 -27.27
N VAL A 30 93.06 -5.22 -27.54
CA VAL A 30 92.09 -4.70 -26.58
C VAL A 30 91.80 -5.84 -25.61
N ASN A 31 91.71 -5.52 -24.32
CA ASN A 31 91.38 -6.51 -23.30
C ASN A 31 89.94 -7.03 -23.52
N ASP A 32 89.66 -8.29 -23.21
CA ASP A 32 88.30 -8.84 -23.31
C ASP A 32 87.31 -8.08 -22.43
N ASN A 33 87.77 -7.61 -21.26
CA ASN A 33 87.04 -6.73 -20.35
C ASN A 33 87.59 -5.31 -20.40
N ILE A 34 86.71 -4.34 -20.64
CA ILE A 34 87.06 -2.93 -20.76
C ILE A 34 86.44 -2.15 -19.62
N SER A 35 87.28 -1.45 -18.84
CA SER A 35 86.86 -0.56 -17.76
C SER A 35 87.05 0.89 -18.19
N LEU A 36 85.94 1.60 -18.38
CA LEU A 36 85.95 2.99 -18.86
C LEU A 36 86.09 4.04 -17.73
N THR A 37 86.17 3.61 -16.46
CA THR A 37 86.13 4.48 -15.26
C THR A 37 84.83 5.29 -15.13
N ASN A 38 84.64 6.02 -14.03
CA ASN A 38 83.45 6.86 -13.82
C ASN A 38 83.29 7.97 -14.86
N ALA A 39 84.39 8.42 -15.48
CA ALA A 39 84.36 9.48 -16.48
C ALA A 39 84.18 8.97 -17.92
N GLY A 40 84.31 7.67 -18.16
CA GLY A 40 84.22 7.12 -19.51
C GLY A 40 82.82 6.65 -19.90
N SER A 41 82.62 6.46 -21.20
CA SER A 41 81.35 6.04 -21.79
C SER A 41 81.54 5.32 -23.12
N LEU A 42 80.60 4.47 -23.51
CA LEU A 42 80.48 3.90 -24.85
C LEU A 42 79.27 4.54 -25.55
N THR A 43 79.49 5.10 -26.74
CA THR A 43 78.43 5.68 -27.58
C THR A 43 78.35 4.94 -28.91
N VAL A 44 77.15 4.44 -29.25
CA VAL A 44 76.85 3.78 -30.53
C VAL A 44 75.56 4.36 -31.09
N GLY A 45 75.66 5.20 -32.12
CA GLY A 45 74.53 5.97 -32.62
C GLY A 45 73.90 6.82 -31.53
N ASN A 46 72.58 6.68 -31.32
CA ASN A 46 71.85 7.39 -30.27
C ASN A 46 71.96 6.72 -28.88
N SER A 47 72.57 5.53 -28.80
CA SER A 47 72.71 4.80 -27.53
C SER A 47 74.00 5.19 -26.85
N LYS A 48 73.91 5.48 -25.55
CA LYS A 48 75.06 5.76 -24.68
C LYS A 48 74.98 4.89 -23.44
N VAL A 49 76.09 4.24 -23.09
CA VAL A 49 76.30 3.56 -21.80
C VAL A 49 77.39 4.31 -21.05
N ASP A 50 77.08 4.79 -19.86
CA ASP A 50 78.03 5.45 -18.96
C ASP A 50 77.79 5.04 -17.49
N ASN A 51 78.44 5.72 -16.55
CA ASN A 51 78.30 5.44 -15.12
C ASN A 51 76.85 5.56 -14.58
N SER A 52 75.93 6.15 -15.34
CA SER A 52 74.52 6.31 -14.98
C SER A 52 73.64 5.16 -15.50
N GLY A 53 74.11 4.37 -16.48
CA GLY A 53 73.35 3.30 -17.14
C GLY A 53 73.26 3.45 -18.66
N LEU A 54 72.19 2.94 -19.27
CA LEU A 54 71.90 3.02 -20.71
C LEU A 54 70.89 4.14 -20.98
N THR A 55 71.21 5.01 -21.93
CA THR A 55 70.31 6.04 -22.46
C THR A 55 70.24 5.97 -23.97
N ILE A 56 69.03 6.08 -24.53
CA ILE A 56 68.80 6.30 -25.97
C ILE A 56 68.33 7.75 -26.16
N THR A 57 69.10 8.58 -26.86
CA THR A 57 68.72 9.97 -27.15
C THR A 57 67.38 10.03 -27.88
N GLY A 58 66.40 10.71 -27.28
CA GLY A 58 65.02 10.79 -27.80
C GLY A 58 64.19 9.51 -27.59
N GLY A 59 64.64 8.58 -26.74
CA GLY A 59 63.99 7.29 -26.52
C GLY A 59 64.06 6.79 -25.08
N PRO A 60 63.90 5.46 -24.88
CA PRO A 60 63.95 4.85 -23.56
C PRO A 60 65.31 4.92 -22.88
N SER A 61 65.32 4.75 -21.56
CA SER A 61 66.55 4.62 -20.76
C SER A 61 66.38 3.62 -19.61
N VAL A 62 67.50 3.04 -19.19
CA VAL A 62 67.64 2.17 -18.01
C VAL A 62 68.82 2.71 -17.20
N THR A 63 68.52 3.35 -16.08
CA THR A 63 69.53 4.04 -15.26
C THR A 63 69.42 3.59 -13.80
N THR A 64 70.33 4.06 -12.95
CA THR A 64 70.22 3.88 -11.49
C THR A 64 68.96 4.50 -10.89
N ALA A 65 68.30 5.44 -11.59
CA ALA A 65 67.02 6.01 -11.20
C ALA A 65 65.81 5.15 -11.63
N GLY A 66 66.02 4.06 -12.37
CA GLY A 66 64.98 3.17 -12.89
C GLY A 66 64.85 3.21 -14.42
N ILE A 67 63.67 2.83 -14.92
CA ILE A 67 63.37 2.69 -16.34
C ILE A 67 62.45 3.83 -16.78
N ASN A 68 62.84 4.52 -17.86
CA ASN A 68 61.97 5.46 -18.55
C ASN A 68 61.64 4.91 -19.94
N ALA A 69 60.35 4.74 -20.25
CA ALA A 69 59.90 4.24 -21.54
C ALA A 69 59.95 5.29 -22.66
N GLY A 70 60.28 6.55 -22.37
CA GLY A 70 60.37 7.62 -23.35
C GLY A 70 59.02 7.93 -24.04
N ASN A 71 57.91 7.89 -23.28
CA ASN A 71 56.53 8.00 -23.79
C ASN A 71 56.11 6.92 -24.80
N GLN A 72 56.86 5.82 -24.89
CA GLN A 72 56.51 4.70 -25.75
C GLN A 72 55.69 3.65 -24.99
N LYS A 73 54.92 2.85 -25.72
CA LYS A 73 54.24 1.68 -25.15
C LYS A 73 55.28 0.61 -24.80
N ILE A 74 55.13 0.00 -23.62
CA ILE A 74 55.81 -1.24 -23.25
C ILE A 74 54.93 -2.40 -23.74
N THR A 75 55.37 -3.08 -24.79
CA THR A 75 54.62 -4.18 -25.42
C THR A 75 55.08 -5.54 -24.92
N ASN A 76 54.28 -6.59 -25.19
CA ASN A 76 54.58 -7.98 -24.83
C ASN A 76 54.79 -8.23 -23.33
N VAL A 77 54.09 -7.46 -22.50
CA VAL A 77 54.05 -7.67 -21.04
C VAL A 77 53.11 -8.82 -20.73
N ALA A 78 53.66 -9.93 -20.22
CA ALA A 78 52.89 -11.04 -19.70
C ALA A 78 51.94 -10.57 -18.59
N ALA A 79 50.84 -11.28 -18.36
CA ALA A 79 49.92 -10.93 -17.27
C ALA A 79 50.65 -11.05 -15.93
N GLY A 80 50.67 -9.95 -15.17
CA GLY A 80 51.28 -9.94 -13.85
C GLY A 80 50.47 -10.73 -12.84
N THR A 81 51.09 -11.22 -11.78
CA THR A 81 50.37 -11.80 -10.66
C THR A 81 49.55 -10.70 -9.98
N ILE A 82 48.25 -10.92 -9.71
CA ILE A 82 47.42 -9.95 -8.98
C ILE A 82 47.27 -10.42 -7.53
N SER A 83 48.03 -9.80 -6.63
CA SER A 83 47.98 -10.05 -5.19
C SER A 83 48.41 -8.80 -4.42
N ALA A 84 48.13 -8.76 -3.12
CA ALA A 84 48.45 -7.61 -2.27
C ALA A 84 49.96 -7.30 -2.17
N SER A 85 50.82 -8.29 -2.45
CA SER A 85 52.28 -8.14 -2.41
C SER A 85 52.92 -8.12 -3.80
N SER A 86 52.14 -8.09 -4.87
CA SER A 86 52.68 -8.17 -6.23
C SER A 86 53.43 -6.89 -6.59
N THR A 87 54.57 -7.07 -7.26
CA THR A 87 55.35 -5.99 -7.90
C THR A 87 55.37 -6.14 -9.43
N ASP A 88 54.57 -7.06 -9.97
CA ASP A 88 54.48 -7.31 -11.40
C ASP A 88 53.75 -6.17 -12.11
N ALA A 89 54.14 -5.87 -13.35
CA ALA A 89 53.40 -4.93 -14.18
C ALA A 89 52.04 -5.53 -14.57
N VAL A 90 50.98 -4.71 -14.52
CA VAL A 90 49.66 -5.08 -15.04
C VAL A 90 49.56 -4.76 -16.52
N ASN A 91 49.02 -5.68 -17.31
CA ASN A 91 48.79 -5.44 -18.72
C ASN A 91 47.31 -5.08 -19.03
N GLY A 92 47.05 -4.70 -20.28
CA GLY A 92 45.73 -4.23 -20.69
C GLY A 92 44.60 -5.27 -20.57
N SER A 93 44.89 -6.58 -20.72
CA SER A 93 43.84 -7.59 -20.61
C SER A 93 43.33 -7.73 -19.17
N GLN A 94 44.22 -7.60 -18.18
CA GLN A 94 43.86 -7.64 -16.75
C GLN A 94 43.01 -6.43 -16.35
N LEU A 95 43.38 -5.23 -16.82
CA LEU A 95 42.59 -4.02 -16.59
C LEU A 95 41.22 -4.11 -17.29
N ASN A 96 41.17 -4.66 -18.50
CA ASN A 96 39.93 -4.89 -19.22
C ASN A 96 38.99 -5.84 -18.46
N THR A 97 39.48 -6.97 -17.94
CA THR A 97 38.68 -7.88 -17.10
C THR A 97 38.10 -7.15 -15.88
N THR A 98 38.89 -6.31 -15.23
CA THR A 98 38.42 -5.50 -14.09
C THR A 98 37.30 -4.55 -14.51
N ASN A 99 37.46 -3.82 -15.62
CA ASN A 99 36.45 -2.89 -16.13
C ASN A 99 35.12 -3.59 -16.54
N GLN A 100 35.21 -4.81 -17.07
CA GLN A 100 34.02 -5.62 -17.39
C GLN A 100 33.27 -6.03 -16.11
N ASN A 101 33.99 -6.40 -15.05
CA ASN A 101 33.38 -6.72 -13.75
C ASN A 101 32.73 -5.49 -13.12
N VAL A 102 33.38 -4.32 -13.19
CA VAL A 102 32.79 -3.04 -12.72
C VAL A 102 31.51 -2.70 -13.48
N THR A 103 31.52 -2.85 -14.81
CA THR A 103 30.33 -2.61 -15.64
C THR A 103 29.18 -3.55 -15.26
N THR A 104 29.49 -4.82 -15.02
CA THR A 104 28.50 -5.82 -14.60
C THR A 104 27.91 -5.49 -13.23
N ALA A 105 28.76 -5.07 -12.29
CA ALA A 105 28.32 -4.64 -10.96
C ALA A 105 27.41 -3.40 -11.05
N GLN A 106 27.77 -2.41 -11.87
CA GLN A 106 26.96 -1.21 -12.07
C GLN A 106 25.58 -1.53 -12.68
N ASN A 107 25.54 -2.40 -13.67
CA ASN A 107 24.27 -2.83 -14.27
C ASN A 107 23.39 -3.56 -13.25
N THR A 108 23.99 -4.45 -12.45
CA THR A 108 23.28 -5.17 -11.38
C THR A 108 22.71 -4.19 -10.34
N ALA A 109 23.49 -3.18 -9.93
CA ALA A 109 23.05 -2.14 -9.01
C ALA A 109 21.88 -1.32 -9.58
N ASN A 110 21.96 -0.92 -10.85
CA ASN A 110 20.90 -0.17 -11.52
C ASN A 110 19.60 -0.99 -11.61
N THR A 111 19.69 -2.28 -11.92
CA THR A 111 18.53 -3.19 -11.90
C THR A 111 17.92 -3.31 -10.51
N ALA A 112 18.75 -3.43 -9.47
CA ALA A 112 18.26 -3.49 -8.09
C ALA A 112 17.50 -2.22 -7.69
N VAL A 113 18.00 -1.04 -8.06
CA VAL A 113 17.32 0.25 -7.82
C VAL A 113 15.97 0.31 -8.54
N THR A 114 15.92 -0.08 -9.82
CA THR A 114 14.66 -0.13 -10.59
C THR A 114 13.64 -1.06 -9.96
N ASN A 115 14.06 -2.27 -9.55
CA ASN A 115 13.19 -3.24 -8.90
C ASN A 115 12.68 -2.73 -7.55
N ALA A 116 13.53 -2.08 -6.75
CA ALA A 116 13.13 -1.48 -5.48
C ALA A 116 12.10 -0.36 -5.67
N ALA A 117 12.30 0.51 -6.67
CA ALA A 117 11.34 1.56 -7.00
C ALA A 117 9.98 0.99 -7.45
N ALA A 118 9.97 -0.06 -8.27
CA ALA A 118 8.75 -0.74 -8.67
C ALA A 118 8.02 -1.36 -7.46
N ALA A 119 8.74 -2.06 -6.59
CA ALA A 119 8.18 -2.64 -5.36
C ALA A 119 7.59 -1.56 -4.43
N GLN A 120 8.28 -0.43 -4.28
CA GLN A 120 7.80 0.71 -3.50
C GLN A 120 6.49 1.28 -4.07
N ASN A 121 6.39 1.41 -5.40
CA ASN A 121 5.16 1.88 -6.05
C ASN A 121 3.99 0.91 -5.81
N THR A 122 4.22 -0.40 -5.98
CA THR A 122 3.20 -1.42 -5.68
C THR A 122 2.74 -1.33 -4.22
N ALA A 123 3.67 -1.17 -3.26
CA ALA A 123 3.34 -1.01 -1.86
C ALA A 123 2.51 0.26 -1.60
N ASN A 124 2.88 1.39 -2.20
CA ASN A 124 2.13 2.65 -2.07
C ASN A 124 0.71 2.53 -2.63
N THR A 125 0.52 1.87 -3.78
CA THR A 125 -0.79 1.58 -4.34
C THR A 125 -1.62 0.69 -3.41
N ALA A 126 -1.02 -0.37 -2.85
CA ALA A 126 -1.70 -1.25 -1.90
C ALA A 126 -2.18 -0.49 -0.65
N VAL A 127 -1.34 0.38 -0.08
CA VAL A 127 -1.71 1.23 1.06
C VAL A 127 -2.86 2.18 0.70
N THR A 128 -2.81 2.78 -0.48
CA THR A 128 -3.88 3.70 -0.96
C THR A 128 -5.21 2.96 -1.12
N ASN A 129 -5.18 1.78 -1.75
CA ASN A 129 -6.37 0.95 -1.94
C ASN A 129 -6.94 0.47 -0.60
N ALA A 130 -6.08 0.07 0.35
CA ALA A 130 -6.49 -0.33 1.68
C ALA A 130 -7.17 0.82 2.44
N ALA A 131 -6.61 2.03 2.37
CA ALA A 131 -7.21 3.21 2.99
C ALA A 131 -8.58 3.56 2.37
N ALA A 132 -8.72 3.46 1.05
CA ALA A 132 -9.99 3.70 0.36
C ALA A 132 -11.06 2.64 0.72
N ALA A 133 -10.66 1.37 0.84
CA ALA A 133 -11.53 0.29 1.27
C ALA A 133 -12.00 0.51 2.73
N GLN A 134 -11.07 0.87 3.63
CA GLN A 134 -11.40 1.18 5.02
C GLN A 134 -12.38 2.36 5.12
N ALA A 135 -12.11 3.46 4.42
CA ALA A 135 -13.00 4.62 4.41
C ALA A 135 -14.40 4.30 3.87
N THR A 136 -14.51 3.32 2.97
CA THR A 136 -15.80 2.84 2.46
C THR A 136 -16.52 1.98 3.49
N ALA A 137 -15.81 1.05 4.15
CA ALA A 137 -16.36 0.23 5.22
C ALA A 137 -16.84 1.09 6.40
N ASP A 138 -16.10 2.14 6.74
CA ASP A 138 -16.41 3.07 7.83
C ASP A 138 -17.68 3.89 7.58
N LYS A 139 -18.18 3.98 6.35
CA LYS A 139 -19.45 4.71 6.07
C LYS A 139 -20.65 4.02 6.72
N GLY A 140 -20.64 2.69 6.83
CA GLY A 140 -21.79 1.93 7.35
C GLY A 140 -23.11 2.23 6.61
N LEU A 141 -24.22 2.04 7.31
CA LEU A 141 -25.58 2.38 6.85
C LEU A 141 -26.23 3.35 7.83
N ASN A 142 -26.87 4.40 7.31
CA ASN A 142 -27.60 5.37 8.13
C ASN A 142 -29.08 5.00 8.21
N PHE A 143 -29.60 4.81 9.42
CA PHE A 143 -31.02 4.60 9.69
C PHE A 143 -31.60 5.81 10.42
N SER A 144 -32.72 6.32 9.95
CA SER A 144 -33.47 7.37 10.65
C SER A 144 -34.95 7.06 10.62
N VAL A 145 -35.65 7.46 11.68
CA VAL A 145 -37.10 7.29 11.78
C VAL A 145 -37.73 8.68 11.68
N ASN A 146 -38.67 8.83 10.73
CA ASN A 146 -39.42 10.08 10.51
C ASN A 146 -38.53 11.33 10.33
N GLY A 147 -37.36 11.17 9.70
CA GLY A 147 -36.42 12.28 9.48
C GLY A 147 -35.72 12.81 10.74
N GLY A 148 -35.76 12.06 11.85
CA GLY A 148 -35.00 12.37 13.06
C GLY A 148 -33.49 12.13 12.91
N THR A 149 -32.77 12.18 14.03
CA THR A 149 -31.33 11.88 14.07
C THR A 149 -31.04 10.50 13.50
N ALA A 150 -30.08 10.44 12.58
CA ALA A 150 -29.64 9.18 12.00
C ALA A 150 -28.73 8.41 12.97
N ASP A 151 -28.98 7.12 13.10
CA ASP A 151 -28.07 6.17 13.70
C ASP A 151 -27.21 5.55 12.59
N ASN A 152 -25.89 5.52 12.79
CA ASN A 152 -24.95 5.01 11.80
C ASN A 152 -24.48 3.62 12.22
N VAL A 153 -25.05 2.61 11.56
CA VAL A 153 -24.79 1.19 11.84
C VAL A 153 -23.59 0.75 11.02
N LYS A 154 -22.51 0.34 11.69
CA LYS A 154 -21.28 -0.15 11.06
C LYS A 154 -21.46 -1.57 10.52
N LEU A 155 -20.59 -1.96 9.59
CA LEU A 155 -20.55 -3.35 9.11
C LEU A 155 -20.26 -4.31 10.28
N GLY A 156 -21.10 -5.32 10.44
CA GLY A 156 -21.02 -6.30 11.53
C GLY A 156 -21.88 -5.97 12.75
N GLU A 157 -22.42 -4.76 12.85
CA GLU A 157 -23.43 -4.43 13.87
C GLU A 157 -24.80 -5.01 13.51
N THR A 158 -25.65 -5.20 14.51
CA THR A 158 -27.01 -5.74 14.35
C THR A 158 -28.05 -4.67 14.64
N VAL A 159 -29.00 -4.50 13.72
CA VAL A 159 -30.22 -3.71 13.94
C VAL A 159 -31.34 -4.64 14.38
N ASN A 160 -31.92 -4.37 15.55
CA ASN A 160 -33.04 -5.14 16.05
C ASN A 160 -34.37 -4.43 15.74
N PHE A 161 -35.30 -5.11 15.09
CA PHE A 161 -36.67 -4.66 14.90
C PHE A 161 -37.54 -5.30 15.97
N ALA A 162 -38.13 -4.48 16.83
CA ALA A 162 -38.91 -4.94 17.96
C ALA A 162 -40.42 -4.83 17.72
N ASP A 163 -41.19 -5.67 18.40
CA ASP A 163 -42.64 -5.56 18.47
C ASP A 163 -43.06 -4.25 19.14
N GLY A 164 -44.18 -3.70 18.66
CA GLY A 164 -44.91 -2.64 19.33
C GLY A 164 -46.05 -3.24 20.16
N THR A 165 -46.75 -2.42 20.96
CA THR A 165 -47.89 -2.88 21.76
C THR A 165 -48.98 -3.58 20.93
N ASN A 166 -49.23 -3.08 19.71
CA ASN A 166 -50.31 -3.52 18.83
C ASN A 166 -49.81 -4.04 17.48
N THR A 167 -48.51 -4.26 17.34
CA THR A 167 -47.87 -4.67 16.09
C THR A 167 -46.75 -5.66 16.34
N THR A 168 -46.59 -6.64 15.46
CA THR A 168 -45.47 -7.60 15.49
C THR A 168 -44.49 -7.36 14.36
N ALA A 169 -43.21 -7.68 14.59
CA ALA A 169 -42.15 -7.75 13.59
C ALA A 169 -41.54 -9.16 13.59
N VAL A 170 -41.56 -9.85 12.44
CA VAL A 170 -41.04 -11.22 12.31
C VAL A 170 -40.07 -11.32 11.14
N TYR A 171 -38.86 -11.84 11.38
CA TYR A 171 -37.93 -12.21 10.33
C TYR A 171 -38.25 -13.60 9.79
N ASP A 172 -38.51 -13.69 8.49
CA ASP A 172 -38.70 -14.94 7.76
C ASP A 172 -37.41 -15.31 6.99
N PRO A 173 -36.59 -16.25 7.49
CA PRO A 173 -35.33 -16.63 6.87
C PRO A 173 -35.52 -17.37 5.54
N ALA A 174 -36.68 -17.97 5.29
CA ALA A 174 -36.93 -18.68 4.03
C ALA A 174 -37.07 -17.73 2.84
N THR A 175 -37.55 -16.51 3.09
CA THR A 175 -37.74 -15.48 2.06
C THR A 175 -36.79 -14.28 2.22
N ASN A 176 -35.99 -14.25 3.29
CA ASN A 176 -35.18 -13.12 3.70
C ASN A 176 -36.01 -11.82 3.81
N THR A 177 -37.19 -11.90 4.43
CA THR A 177 -38.11 -10.76 4.59
C THR A 177 -38.38 -10.45 6.05
N TYR A 178 -38.61 -9.17 6.34
CA TYR A 178 -39.11 -8.70 7.64
C TYR A 178 -40.59 -8.37 7.47
N LYS A 179 -41.46 -9.11 8.16
CA LYS A 179 -42.92 -8.97 8.10
C LYS A 179 -43.41 -8.15 9.28
N TYR A 180 -44.32 -7.22 8.99
CA TYR A 180 -44.96 -6.37 9.99
C TYR A 180 -46.46 -6.56 9.93
N ASN A 181 -47.07 -6.83 11.08
CA ASN A 181 -48.50 -7.07 11.20
C ASN A 181 -49.10 -6.26 12.35
N VAL A 182 -50.38 -5.95 12.21
CA VAL A 182 -51.21 -5.47 13.32
C VAL A 182 -51.76 -6.69 14.06
N ASN A 183 -51.80 -6.63 15.39
CA ASN A 183 -52.30 -7.73 16.21
C ASN A 183 -53.80 -7.95 15.97
N ASP A 184 -54.27 -9.20 16.07
CA ASP A 184 -55.71 -9.51 15.97
C ASP A 184 -56.52 -8.77 17.05
N ASN A 185 -55.95 -8.66 18.25
CA ASN A 185 -56.50 -7.90 19.36
C ASN A 185 -55.71 -6.61 19.56
N ILE A 186 -56.42 -5.48 19.56
CA ILE A 186 -55.84 -4.16 19.74
C ILE A 186 -56.19 -3.63 21.12
N ALA A 187 -55.16 -3.43 21.94
CA ALA A 187 -55.26 -2.79 23.22
C ALA A 187 -54.88 -1.32 23.07
N LEU A 188 -55.88 -0.44 23.08
CA LEU A 188 -55.67 0.99 23.21
C LEU A 188 -55.54 1.36 24.68
N THR A 189 -54.73 2.37 24.99
CA THR A 189 -54.67 2.93 26.35
C THR A 189 -55.93 3.75 26.64
N ASN A 190 -56.13 4.19 27.89
CA ASN A 190 -57.26 5.06 28.25
C ASN A 190 -57.30 6.39 27.48
N ALA A 191 -56.19 6.79 26.86
CA ALA A 191 -56.10 7.97 25.99
C ALA A 191 -56.37 7.66 24.51
N GLY A 192 -56.33 6.38 24.11
CA GLY A 192 -56.56 5.95 22.75
C GLY A 192 -58.05 5.88 22.38
N SER A 193 -58.33 5.90 21.08
CA SER A 193 -59.68 5.74 20.54
C SER A 193 -59.65 5.19 19.12
N LEU A 194 -60.72 4.51 18.71
CA LEU A 194 -61.00 4.21 17.31
C LEU A 194 -62.05 5.18 16.78
N THR A 195 -61.73 5.89 15.69
CA THR A 195 -62.65 6.82 15.03
C THR A 195 -62.90 6.35 13.60
N VAL A 196 -64.16 6.15 13.24
CA VAL A 196 -64.60 5.78 11.89
C VAL A 196 -65.73 6.72 11.47
N GLY A 197 -65.39 7.74 10.69
CA GLY A 197 -66.32 8.83 10.37
C GLY A 197 -66.79 9.54 11.65
N ASN A 198 -68.11 9.63 11.86
CA ASN A 198 -68.70 10.25 13.05
C ASN A 198 -68.73 9.35 14.29
N THR A 199 -68.39 8.06 14.14
CA THR A 199 -68.40 7.09 15.23
C THR A 199 -67.05 7.08 15.92
N LYS A 200 -67.06 7.21 17.24
CA LYS A 200 -65.89 7.08 18.10
C LYS A 200 -66.12 6.01 19.16
N VAL A 201 -65.15 5.11 19.32
CA VAL A 201 -65.08 4.17 20.44
C VAL A 201 -63.85 4.51 21.25
N ASP A 202 -64.05 4.84 22.52
CA ASP A 202 -62.99 5.15 23.47
C ASP A 202 -63.31 4.62 24.88
N ASN A 203 -62.52 5.02 25.88
CA ASN A 203 -62.70 4.59 27.27
C ASN A 203 -64.07 4.97 27.88
N SER A 204 -64.84 5.86 27.24
CA SER A 204 -66.19 6.25 27.68
C SER A 204 -67.30 5.40 27.06
N GLY A 205 -67.00 4.67 25.97
CA GLY A 205 -67.96 3.85 25.22
C GLY A 205 -68.03 4.21 23.73
N LEU A 206 -69.20 4.05 23.13
CA LEU A 206 -69.53 4.36 21.73
C LEU A 206 -70.25 5.70 21.64
N THR A 207 -69.79 6.62 20.79
CA THR A 207 -70.49 7.87 20.50
C THR A 207 -70.57 8.11 19.00
N ILE A 208 -71.73 8.57 18.52
CA ILE A 208 -71.91 9.08 17.15
C ILE A 208 -72.11 10.59 17.23
N THR A 209 -71.21 11.38 16.66
CA THR A 209 -71.33 12.85 16.64
C THR A 209 -72.63 13.27 15.95
N GLY A 210 -73.44 14.08 16.65
CA GLY A 210 -74.76 14.51 16.17
C GLY A 210 -75.82 13.39 16.19
N GLY A 211 -75.55 12.28 16.87
CA GLY A 211 -76.41 11.11 16.90
C GLY A 211 -76.42 10.38 18.26
N PRO A 212 -76.79 9.08 18.25
CA PRO A 212 -76.85 8.28 19.47
C PRO A 212 -75.50 8.00 20.13
N SER A 213 -75.52 7.63 21.41
CA SER A 213 -74.35 7.13 22.14
C SER A 213 -74.72 6.00 23.13
N VAL A 214 -73.73 5.16 23.43
CA VAL A 214 -73.76 4.12 24.46
C VAL A 214 -72.51 4.28 25.31
N THR A 215 -72.68 4.75 26.54
CA THR A 215 -71.56 5.08 27.43
C THR A 215 -71.75 4.45 28.81
N THR A 216 -70.78 4.62 29.70
CA THR A 216 -70.92 4.25 31.11
C THR A 216 -72.07 4.97 31.83
N ALA A 217 -72.56 6.11 31.29
CA ALA A 217 -73.74 6.81 31.78
C ALA A 217 -75.07 6.23 31.25
N GLY A 218 -75.04 5.26 30.33
CA GLY A 218 -76.22 4.67 29.70
C GLY A 218 -76.33 4.97 28.20
N ILE A 219 -77.54 4.79 27.66
CA ILE A 219 -77.85 4.98 26.22
C ILE A 219 -78.53 6.34 26.03
N ASN A 220 -78.02 7.15 25.10
CA ASN A 220 -78.68 8.36 24.62
C ASN A 220 -79.06 8.17 23.15
N ALA A 221 -80.34 8.29 22.80
CA ALA A 221 -80.83 8.11 21.43
C ALA A 221 -80.53 9.29 20.50
N GLY A 222 -79.97 10.40 21.00
CA GLY A 222 -79.63 11.56 20.18
C GLY A 222 -80.85 12.21 19.53
N ASN A 223 -81.99 12.25 20.23
CA ASN A 223 -83.29 12.71 19.72
C ASN A 223 -83.84 11.91 18.52
N GLN A 224 -83.33 10.72 18.27
CA GLN A 224 -83.83 9.83 17.22
C GLN A 224 -84.87 8.85 17.76
N LYS A 225 -85.79 8.42 16.90
CA LYS A 225 -86.69 7.30 17.24
C LYS A 225 -85.89 6.02 17.40
N ILE A 226 -86.15 5.28 18.48
CA ILE A 226 -85.69 3.89 18.62
C ILE A 226 -86.74 3.00 17.97
N THR A 227 -86.41 2.43 16.81
CA THR A 227 -87.32 1.57 16.03
C THR A 227 -87.00 0.09 16.25
N ASN A 228 -87.89 -0.80 15.80
CA ASN A 228 -87.74 -2.26 15.92
C ASN A 228 -87.63 -2.77 17.37
N VAL A 229 -88.28 -2.08 18.32
CA VAL A 229 -88.40 -2.52 19.71
C VAL A 229 -89.50 -3.58 19.80
N ALA A 230 -89.13 -4.80 20.19
CA ALA A 230 -90.08 -5.89 20.43
C ALA A 230 -91.09 -5.53 21.55
N VAL A 231 -92.22 -6.24 21.63
CA VAL A 231 -93.18 -6.03 22.73
C VAL A 231 -92.52 -6.46 24.04
N GLY A 232 -92.39 -5.53 24.98
CA GLY A 232 -91.82 -5.81 26.29
C GLY A 232 -92.78 -6.60 27.16
N THR A 233 -92.27 -7.39 28.10
CA THR A 233 -93.12 -8.01 29.12
C THR A 233 -93.70 -6.90 30.01
N ILE A 234 -95.00 -6.94 30.31
CA ILE A 234 -95.63 -6.00 31.24
C ILE A 234 -95.86 -6.71 32.57
N SER A 235 -95.01 -6.41 33.55
CA SER A 235 -95.11 -6.89 34.92
C SER A 235 -94.49 -5.88 35.90
N ALA A 236 -94.76 -6.03 37.20
CA ALA A 236 -94.29 -5.09 38.23
C ALA A 236 -92.76 -5.01 38.36
N THR A 237 -92.03 -6.00 37.86
CA THR A 237 -90.57 -6.09 37.93
C THR A 237 -89.92 -6.04 36.55
N SER A 238 -90.69 -5.71 35.50
CA SER A 238 -90.16 -5.69 34.14
C SER A 238 -89.14 -4.58 33.93
N THR A 239 -88.03 -4.92 33.27
CA THR A 239 -87.00 -3.99 32.81
C THR A 239 -87.00 -3.84 31.29
N ASP A 240 -88.00 -4.41 30.61
CA ASP A 240 -88.12 -4.34 29.17
C ASP A 240 -88.59 -2.95 28.73
N ALA A 241 -88.10 -2.49 27.58
CA ALA A 241 -88.65 -1.29 26.95
C ALA A 241 -90.09 -1.57 26.46
N VAL A 242 -91.00 -0.62 26.71
CA VAL A 242 -92.34 -0.64 26.12
C VAL A 242 -92.32 -0.01 24.74
N ASN A 243 -92.97 -0.64 23.76
CA ASN A 243 -93.06 -0.10 22.41
C ASN A 243 -94.42 0.60 22.15
N GLY A 244 -94.51 1.25 20.98
CA GLY A 244 -95.71 2.02 20.61
C GLY A 244 -97.00 1.18 20.51
N SER A 245 -96.93 -0.10 20.11
CA SER A 245 -98.15 -0.92 20.00
C SER A 245 -98.74 -1.26 21.37
N GLN A 246 -97.90 -1.46 22.39
CA GLN A 246 -98.35 -1.72 23.76
C GLN A 246 -99.03 -0.49 24.40
N LEU A 247 -98.44 0.70 24.19
CA LEU A 247 -99.06 1.95 24.62
C LEU A 247 -100.37 2.21 23.85
N ASN A 248 -100.38 1.91 22.55
CA ASN A 248 -101.60 2.01 21.74
C ASN A 248 -102.70 1.08 22.27
N THR A 249 -102.42 -0.20 22.54
CA THR A 249 -103.39 -1.12 23.15
C THR A 249 -103.93 -0.58 24.48
N THR A 250 -103.06 -0.01 25.33
CA THR A 250 -103.48 0.61 26.59
C THR A 250 -104.40 1.81 26.36
N ASN A 251 -104.06 2.70 25.42
CA ASN A 251 -104.87 3.88 25.10
C ASN A 251 -106.24 3.51 24.52
N GLN A 252 -106.31 2.46 23.69
CA GLN A 252 -107.57 1.92 23.19
C GLN A 252 -108.44 1.44 24.35
N ASN A 253 -107.88 0.68 25.29
CA ASN A 253 -108.60 0.21 26.48
C ASN A 253 -109.11 1.37 27.36
N VAL A 254 -108.31 2.43 27.57
CA VAL A 254 -108.72 3.63 28.32
C VAL A 254 -109.86 4.39 27.62
N THR A 255 -109.76 4.58 26.30
CA THR A 255 -110.78 5.27 25.52
C THR A 255 -112.12 4.52 25.56
N THR A 256 -112.08 3.19 25.50
CA THR A 256 -113.28 2.37 25.67
C THR A 256 -113.91 2.59 27.04
N ALA A 257 -113.11 2.60 28.12
CA ALA A 257 -113.62 2.80 29.48
C ALA A 257 -114.20 4.20 29.75
N GLN A 258 -113.80 5.23 29.00
CA GLN A 258 -114.36 6.59 29.12
C GLN A 258 -115.69 6.78 28.39
N ASN A 259 -115.99 5.92 27.42
CA ASN A 259 -117.21 6.00 26.60
C ASN A 259 -118.30 5.02 27.06
N THR A 260 -118.09 4.33 28.19
CA THR A 260 -119.03 3.42 28.86
C THR A 260 -119.34 3.95 30.25
#